data_AF-A0A8J2HF07-F1
#
_entry.id   AF-A0A8J2HF07-F1
#
_cell.length_a   1.000
_cell.length_b   1.000
_cell.length_c   1.000
_cell.angle_alpha   90.00
_cell.angle_beta   90.00
_cell.angle_gamma   90.00
#
_symmetry.space_group_name_H-M   'P 1'
#
loop_
_entity.id
_entity.type
_entity.pdbx_description
1 polymer ?
#
loop_
_entity_poly.entity_id
_entity_poly.type
_entity_poly.pdbx_seq_one_letter_code
_entity_poly.pdbx_strand_id
1 'polypeptide(L)'
;MCSRIKNGELSKDAVLTIPSIEFKPFYPSDFPKSERNKSLPILHFAIAFDDKRMIDYLLSFHQTVDKIQPALLFAIKHNEINIVEKLLAAGGNINDPMLFSTAIYNNRIQIANFLINQGAPVDSKISSEGCSSLAIAAEHNDVNLMKILIDKGADVNFLSSKRGENSTWTPLMAACSRGAREAIEILLNHPNIDVNIVDHNRKNCIFFNNISLPSKTNHDLLLNANINIDIRNIHGKLLIEFSPSFDLFTHIVALMVAGLNVSERNIEAFGGRRYKKFQAQCLQEIELLKSTKELMTNWSCFRILRTSQHLLARRFKNLQIPEHQGEEWSKKFPIYGKMLAFNFKKALQRKILLKKTDQVLFDILYRKLPATFINDLYHYMSNYNLSKLVE
;
A
#
# COMPACT_ATOMS: atom_id res chain seq x y z
N MET A 1 -52.99 0.85 33.49
CA MET A 1 -54.02 1.52 34.31
C MET A 1 -54.28 2.90 33.74
N CYS A 2 -55.55 3.24 33.55
CA CYS A 2 -56.07 4.45 32.92
C CYS A 2 -55.62 5.76 33.59
N SER A 3 -55.43 6.81 32.78
CA SER A 3 -56.07 8.12 33.04
C SER A 3 -56.08 9.00 31.78
N ARG A 4 -57.29 9.45 31.43
CA ARG A 4 -57.58 10.52 30.46
C ARG A 4 -57.22 11.86 31.08
N ILE A 5 -56.55 12.77 30.35
CA ILE A 5 -56.83 14.21 30.42
C ILE A 5 -56.81 14.81 29.01
N LYS A 6 -57.83 15.64 28.77
CA LYS A 6 -58.23 16.34 27.54
C LYS A 6 -57.43 17.64 27.34
N ASN A 7 -57.36 18.03 26.07
CA ASN A 7 -57.44 19.38 25.47
C ASN A 7 -56.60 20.54 26.03
N GLY A 8 -55.94 21.24 25.10
CA GLY A 8 -55.87 22.71 25.12
C GLY A 8 -54.47 23.29 25.21
N GLU A 9 -53.91 23.59 24.04
CA GLU A 9 -52.93 24.64 23.70
C GLU A 9 -52.07 25.25 24.81
N LEU A 10 -50.74 25.17 24.65
CA LEU A 10 -49.86 26.34 24.57
C LEU A 10 -48.45 25.98 24.09
N SER A 11 -47.81 27.00 23.53
CA SER A 11 -46.65 26.98 22.63
C SER A 11 -45.28 26.91 23.31
N LYS A 12 -44.30 26.48 22.50
CA LYS A 12 -42.86 26.79 22.50
C LYS A 12 -42.00 26.22 23.66
N ASP A 13 -40.98 25.50 23.22
CA ASP A 13 -39.82 24.97 23.96
C ASP A 13 -40.03 23.69 24.78
N ALA A 14 -40.15 22.57 24.07
CA ALA A 14 -39.74 21.25 24.55
C ALA A 14 -39.05 20.47 23.42
N VAL A 15 -37.73 20.35 23.53
CA VAL A 15 -36.89 19.50 22.68
C VAL A 15 -37.00 18.04 23.18
N LEU A 16 -37.05 17.10 22.23
CA LEU A 16 -37.00 15.62 22.31
C LEU A 16 -38.34 14.86 22.28
N THR A 17 -38.81 14.52 21.07
CA THR A 17 -38.82 13.15 20.51
C THR A 17 -39.38 13.17 19.09
N ILE A 18 -38.78 12.38 18.20
CA ILE A 18 -39.03 12.30 16.76
C ILE A 18 -40.45 11.76 16.50
N PRO A 19 -41.33 12.46 15.75
CA PRO A 19 -42.34 11.83 14.94
C PRO A 19 -41.75 11.63 13.54
N SER A 20 -41.64 10.36 13.16
CA SER A 20 -41.57 9.86 11.78
C SER A 20 -42.12 10.86 10.76
N ILE A 21 -41.22 11.58 10.08
CA ILE A 21 -41.54 12.14 8.79
C ILE A 21 -41.60 10.93 7.85
N GLU A 22 -42.80 10.39 7.65
CA GLU A 22 -43.09 9.60 6.46
C GLU A 22 -42.87 10.52 5.27
N PHE A 23 -41.64 10.56 4.75
CA PHE A 23 -41.42 11.05 3.40
C PHE A 23 -42.18 10.10 2.48
N LYS A 24 -43.30 10.57 1.92
CA LYS A 24 -43.92 9.89 0.78
C LYS A 24 -42.84 9.68 -0.27
N PRO A 25 -42.58 8.45 -0.73
CA PRO A 25 -41.66 8.23 -1.84
C PRO A 25 -42.15 9.05 -3.04
N PHE A 26 -41.24 9.82 -3.65
CA PHE A 26 -41.53 10.60 -4.86
C PHE A 26 -41.78 9.64 -6.03
N TYR A 27 -42.97 9.68 -6.62
CA TYR A 27 -43.34 8.80 -7.72
C TYR A 27 -43.11 9.49 -9.08
N PRO A 28 -42.81 8.75 -10.17
CA PRO A 28 -42.67 9.31 -11.52
C PRO A 28 -43.91 10.09 -12.01
N SER A 29 -45.08 9.81 -11.44
CA SER A 29 -46.33 10.53 -11.65
C SER A 29 -46.29 11.99 -11.18
N ASP A 30 -45.41 12.30 -10.23
CA ASP A 30 -45.31 13.60 -9.57
C ASP A 30 -44.56 14.62 -10.45
N PHE A 31 -43.92 14.15 -11.54
CA PHE A 31 -43.21 14.99 -12.50
C PHE A 31 -44.06 15.30 -13.75
N PRO A 32 -44.05 16.56 -14.24
CA PRO A 32 -44.68 16.92 -15.51
C PRO A 32 -44.16 16.07 -16.67
N LYS A 33 -45.02 15.69 -17.63
CA LYS A 33 -44.62 14.86 -18.80
C LYS A 33 -43.40 15.42 -19.55
N SER A 34 -43.22 16.75 -19.56
CA SER A 34 -42.07 17.46 -20.15
C SER A 34 -40.76 17.28 -19.38
N GLU A 35 -40.81 17.05 -18.07
CA GLU A 35 -39.64 16.88 -17.20
C GLU A 35 -39.19 15.42 -17.08
N ARG A 36 -40.05 14.45 -17.42
CA ARG A 36 -39.70 13.02 -17.52
C ARG A 36 -38.57 12.75 -18.53
N ASN A 37 -38.34 13.68 -19.47
CA ASN A 37 -37.27 13.60 -20.46
C ASN A 37 -35.92 14.14 -19.96
N LYS A 38 -35.86 14.77 -18.77
CA LYS A 38 -34.61 15.05 -18.04
C LYS A 38 -34.24 13.80 -17.22
N SER A 39 -33.91 12.71 -17.91
CA SER A 39 -33.78 11.35 -17.36
C SER A 39 -32.69 11.17 -16.30
N LEU A 40 -31.62 12.00 -16.33
CA LEU A 40 -30.53 11.89 -15.37
C LEU A 40 -31.02 12.15 -13.92
N PRO A 41 -31.63 13.30 -13.58
CA PRO A 41 -32.11 13.58 -12.23
C PRO A 41 -32.97 12.45 -11.63
N ILE A 42 -33.94 11.93 -12.39
CA ILE A 42 -34.94 10.98 -11.85
C ILE A 42 -34.29 9.63 -11.54
N LEU A 43 -33.40 9.14 -12.40
CA LEU A 43 -32.68 7.90 -12.13
C LEU A 43 -31.72 8.06 -10.93
N HIS A 44 -31.09 9.22 -10.76
CA HIS A 44 -30.25 9.50 -9.58
C HIS A 44 -31.08 9.56 -8.29
N PHE A 45 -32.26 10.19 -8.31
CA PHE A 45 -33.17 10.19 -7.16
C PHE A 45 -33.64 8.78 -6.83
N ALA A 46 -34.02 7.98 -7.83
CA ALA A 46 -34.41 6.59 -7.62
C ALA A 46 -33.30 5.77 -6.94
N ILE A 47 -32.05 5.98 -7.36
CA ILE A 47 -30.87 5.34 -6.74
C ILE A 47 -30.64 5.87 -5.33
N ALA A 48 -30.70 7.18 -5.11
CA ALA A 48 -30.47 7.80 -3.79
C ALA A 48 -31.47 7.34 -2.72
N PHE A 49 -32.69 6.97 -3.14
CA PHE A 49 -33.75 6.46 -2.26
C PHE A 49 -33.89 4.93 -2.29
N ASP A 50 -33.01 4.20 -2.99
CA ASP A 50 -33.11 2.73 -3.22
C ASP A 50 -34.50 2.28 -3.72
N ASP A 51 -35.16 3.08 -4.56
CA ASP A 51 -36.47 2.73 -5.14
C ASP A 51 -36.29 1.78 -6.33
N LYS A 52 -36.14 0.49 -6.01
CA LYS A 52 -35.93 -0.60 -6.97
C LYS A 52 -37.01 -0.65 -8.05
N ARG A 53 -38.28 -0.36 -7.72
CA ARG A 53 -39.38 -0.39 -8.68
C ARG A 53 -39.24 0.73 -9.70
N MET A 54 -38.93 1.93 -9.21
CA MET A 54 -38.69 3.08 -10.07
C MET A 54 -37.45 2.88 -10.95
N ILE A 55 -36.37 2.29 -10.42
CA ILE A 55 -35.18 1.93 -11.20
C ILE A 55 -35.55 0.94 -12.32
N ASP A 56 -36.22 -0.16 -12.00
CA ASP A 56 -36.60 -1.18 -12.99
C ASP A 56 -37.55 -0.61 -14.06
N TYR A 57 -38.52 0.21 -13.65
CA TYR A 57 -39.41 0.91 -14.58
C TYR A 57 -38.63 1.85 -15.51
N LEU A 58 -37.71 2.66 -14.98
CA LEU A 58 -36.91 3.58 -15.78
C LEU A 58 -35.99 2.85 -16.77
N LEU A 59 -35.41 1.71 -16.38
CA LEU A 59 -34.56 0.90 -17.26
C LEU A 59 -35.35 0.10 -18.31
N SER A 60 -36.66 -0.09 -18.12
CA SER A 60 -37.53 -0.73 -19.13
C SER A 60 -37.71 0.12 -20.41
N PHE A 61 -37.55 1.44 -20.29
CA PHE A 61 -37.44 2.31 -21.46
C PHE A 61 -36.00 2.18 -21.97
N HIS A 62 -35.80 1.85 -23.24
CA HIS A 62 -34.47 1.68 -23.84
C HIS A 62 -33.63 2.97 -23.65
N GLN A 63 -32.89 3.05 -22.54
CA GLN A 63 -32.11 4.22 -22.17
C GLN A 63 -30.80 4.22 -22.96
N THR A 64 -30.33 5.42 -23.31
CA THR A 64 -29.03 5.57 -23.98
C THR A 64 -27.89 5.48 -22.97
N VAL A 65 -26.72 5.04 -23.42
CA VAL A 65 -25.50 4.95 -22.59
C VAL A 65 -25.21 6.29 -21.90
N ASP A 66 -25.38 7.43 -22.61
CA ASP A 66 -25.17 8.77 -22.07
C ASP A 66 -26.04 9.10 -20.83
N LYS A 67 -27.19 8.44 -20.68
CA LYS A 67 -28.11 8.61 -19.56
C LYS A 67 -27.82 7.63 -18.43
N ILE A 68 -27.41 6.40 -18.76
CA ILE A 68 -27.08 5.34 -17.81
C ILE A 68 -25.74 5.62 -17.13
N GLN A 69 -24.73 6.10 -17.88
CA GLN A 69 -23.35 6.22 -17.39
C GLN A 69 -23.22 7.12 -16.15
N PRO A 70 -23.83 8.32 -16.09
CA PRO A 70 -23.76 9.16 -14.90
C PRO A 70 -24.47 8.53 -13.69
N ALA A 71 -25.59 7.84 -13.91
CA ALA A 71 -26.30 7.11 -12.86
C ALA A 71 -25.50 5.90 -12.35
N LEU A 72 -24.77 5.22 -13.24
CA LEU A 72 -23.84 4.15 -12.89
C LEU A 72 -22.72 4.66 -11.98
N LEU A 73 -22.08 5.79 -12.35
CA LEU A 73 -21.09 6.46 -11.50
C LEU A 73 -21.67 6.87 -10.15
N PHE A 74 -22.92 7.33 -10.11
CA PHE A 74 -23.61 7.69 -8.88
C PHE A 74 -23.87 6.47 -7.98
N ALA A 75 -24.32 5.35 -8.54
CA ALA A 75 -24.50 4.09 -7.82
C ALA A 75 -23.18 3.58 -7.22
N ILE A 76 -22.08 3.67 -7.97
CA ILE A 76 -20.73 3.35 -7.46
C ILE A 76 -20.41 4.24 -6.24
N LYS A 77 -20.58 5.56 -6.35
CA LYS A 77 -20.31 6.49 -5.23
C LYS A 77 -21.09 6.13 -3.97
N HIS A 78 -22.32 5.62 -4.11
CA HIS A 78 -23.19 5.26 -3.00
C HIS A 78 -23.03 3.80 -2.52
N ASN A 79 -22.09 3.04 -3.11
CA ASN A 79 -21.80 1.64 -2.76
C ASN A 79 -22.93 0.64 -3.09
N GLU A 80 -23.72 0.91 -4.13
CA GLU A 80 -24.89 0.10 -4.47
C GLU A 80 -24.57 -0.97 -5.53
N ILE A 81 -23.90 -2.07 -5.14
CA ILE A 81 -23.42 -3.09 -6.09
C ILE A 81 -24.54 -3.72 -6.95
N ASN A 82 -25.71 -3.98 -6.35
CA ASN A 82 -26.86 -4.54 -7.08
C ASN A 82 -27.39 -3.57 -8.15
N ILE A 83 -27.33 -2.27 -7.89
CA ILE A 83 -27.74 -1.24 -8.84
C ILE A 83 -26.68 -1.09 -9.94
N VAL A 84 -25.40 -1.16 -9.57
CA VAL A 84 -24.28 -1.18 -10.53
C VAL A 84 -24.44 -2.34 -11.53
N GLU A 85 -24.73 -3.55 -11.04
CA GLU A 85 -25.02 -4.73 -11.86
C GLU A 85 -26.17 -4.48 -12.85
N LYS A 86 -27.31 -3.95 -12.36
CA LYS A 86 -28.48 -3.64 -13.20
C LYS A 86 -28.16 -2.60 -14.27
N LEU A 87 -27.45 -1.54 -13.92
CA LEU A 87 -27.12 -0.46 -14.85
C LEU A 87 -26.13 -0.91 -15.94
N LEU A 88 -25.19 -1.80 -15.60
CA LEU A 88 -24.32 -2.43 -16.60
C LEU A 88 -25.11 -3.37 -17.52
N ALA A 89 -26.01 -4.20 -16.97
CA ALA A 89 -26.88 -5.07 -17.76
C ALA A 89 -27.81 -4.28 -18.70
N ALA A 90 -28.20 -3.05 -18.32
CA ALA A 90 -28.98 -2.14 -19.14
C ALA A 90 -28.17 -1.42 -20.24
N GLY A 91 -26.89 -1.75 -20.41
CA GLY A 91 -26.03 -1.17 -21.46
C GLY A 91 -25.06 -0.11 -20.98
N GLY A 92 -24.81 0.02 -19.67
CA GLY A 92 -23.75 0.88 -19.14
C GLY A 92 -22.37 0.51 -19.71
N ASN A 93 -21.53 1.51 -20.00
CA ASN A 93 -20.22 1.29 -20.60
C ASN A 93 -19.21 0.85 -19.53
N ILE A 94 -18.97 -0.46 -19.43
CA ILE A 94 -17.97 -1.04 -18.50
C ILE A 94 -16.54 -0.55 -18.75
N ASN A 95 -16.24 -0.09 -19.97
CA ASN A 95 -14.92 0.38 -20.37
C ASN A 95 -14.68 1.86 -20.07
N ASP A 96 -15.63 2.56 -19.46
CA ASP A 96 -15.42 3.95 -19.03
C ASP A 96 -14.33 3.99 -17.93
N PRO A 97 -13.21 4.68 -18.16
CA PRO A 97 -12.10 4.77 -17.19
C PRO A 97 -12.53 5.42 -15.87
N MET A 98 -13.64 6.14 -15.85
CA MET A 98 -14.15 6.79 -14.64
C MET A 98 -14.78 5.79 -13.66
N LEU A 99 -15.18 4.59 -14.07
CA LEU A 99 -15.83 3.60 -13.20
C LEU A 99 -14.88 3.08 -12.12
N PHE A 100 -13.74 2.52 -12.54
CA PHE A 100 -12.75 1.96 -11.64
C PHE A 100 -12.17 3.04 -10.73
N SER A 101 -11.76 4.18 -11.30
CA SER A 101 -11.23 5.32 -10.53
C SER A 101 -12.24 5.88 -9.52
N THR A 102 -13.53 5.95 -9.86
CA THR A 102 -14.59 6.36 -8.93
C THR A 102 -14.78 5.34 -7.80
N ALA A 103 -14.75 4.04 -8.13
CA ALA A 103 -14.87 2.99 -7.13
C ALA A 103 -13.71 3.06 -6.12
N ILE A 104 -12.47 3.16 -6.62
CA ILE A 104 -11.27 3.30 -5.78
C ILE A 104 -11.33 4.59 -4.94
N TYR A 105 -11.64 5.74 -5.56
CA TYR A 105 -11.70 7.03 -4.87
C TYR A 105 -12.70 7.04 -3.69
N ASN A 106 -13.87 6.43 -3.87
CA ASN A 106 -14.90 6.34 -2.83
C ASN A 106 -14.72 5.12 -1.91
N ASN A 107 -13.58 4.44 -2.00
CA ASN A 107 -13.25 3.25 -1.23
C ASN A 107 -14.30 2.13 -1.36
N ARG A 108 -14.74 1.88 -2.59
CA ARG A 108 -15.76 0.89 -2.98
C ARG A 108 -15.09 -0.37 -3.49
N ILE A 109 -14.26 -0.96 -2.64
CA ILE A 109 -13.35 -2.07 -3.01
C ILE A 109 -14.11 -3.27 -3.60
N GLN A 110 -15.26 -3.63 -3.02
CA GLN A 110 -16.11 -4.70 -3.55
C GLN A 110 -16.59 -4.42 -4.97
N ILE A 111 -17.01 -3.17 -5.24
CA ILE A 111 -17.42 -2.73 -6.56
C ILE A 111 -16.23 -2.68 -7.51
N ALA A 112 -15.05 -2.22 -7.07
CA ALA A 112 -13.84 -2.22 -7.89
C ALA A 112 -13.47 -3.65 -8.34
N ASN A 113 -13.49 -4.63 -7.44
CA ASN A 113 -13.27 -6.04 -7.77
C ASN A 113 -14.34 -6.60 -8.70
N PHE A 114 -15.62 -6.24 -8.47
CA PHE A 114 -16.70 -6.61 -9.36
C PHE A 114 -16.47 -6.07 -10.79
N LEU A 115 -16.13 -4.78 -10.93
CA LEU A 115 -15.84 -4.16 -12.23
C LEU A 115 -14.68 -4.85 -12.95
N ILE A 116 -13.60 -5.18 -12.22
CA ILE A 116 -12.47 -5.96 -12.75
C ILE A 116 -12.93 -7.31 -13.29
N ASN A 117 -13.75 -8.04 -12.53
CA ASN A 117 -14.27 -9.35 -12.94
C ASN A 117 -15.17 -9.26 -14.19
N GLN A 118 -15.82 -8.10 -14.41
CA GLN A 118 -16.59 -7.80 -15.61
C GLN A 118 -15.72 -7.30 -16.79
N GLY A 119 -14.40 -7.28 -16.64
CA GLY A 119 -13.46 -6.87 -17.70
C GLY A 119 -13.23 -5.36 -17.80
N ALA A 120 -13.61 -4.58 -16.78
CA ALA A 120 -13.32 -3.15 -16.77
C ALA A 120 -11.80 -2.89 -16.86
N PRO A 121 -11.37 -1.88 -17.65
CA PRO A 121 -9.97 -1.49 -17.69
C PRO A 121 -9.55 -0.95 -16.32
N VAL A 122 -8.46 -1.52 -15.80
CA VAL A 122 -7.85 -1.07 -14.55
C VAL A 122 -6.89 0.06 -14.84
N ASP A 123 -7.15 1.21 -14.22
CA ASP A 123 -6.17 2.30 -14.19
C ASP A 123 -5.22 2.11 -13.00
N SER A 124 -3.95 1.86 -13.31
CA SER A 124 -2.87 1.76 -12.32
C SER A 124 -2.36 3.12 -11.85
N LYS A 125 -2.84 4.22 -12.46
CA LYS A 125 -2.47 5.60 -12.13
C LYS A 125 -3.26 6.14 -10.93
N ILE A 126 -2.95 7.40 -10.63
CA ILE A 126 -3.39 8.16 -9.46
C ILE A 126 -4.84 8.60 -9.66
N SER A 127 -5.63 8.62 -8.60
CA SER A 127 -6.96 9.26 -8.62
C SER A 127 -6.83 10.75 -8.93
N SER A 128 -7.94 11.37 -9.35
CA SER A 128 -8.00 12.82 -9.62
C SER A 128 -7.61 13.71 -8.44
N GLU A 129 -7.57 13.16 -7.22
CA GLU A 129 -7.21 13.86 -5.99
C GLU A 129 -5.80 13.56 -5.49
N GLY A 130 -4.98 12.84 -6.26
CA GLY A 130 -3.59 12.54 -5.89
C GLY A 130 -3.39 11.24 -5.09
N CYS A 131 -4.42 10.40 -4.95
CA CYS A 131 -4.33 9.14 -4.20
C CYS A 131 -3.94 7.96 -5.10
N SER A 132 -2.95 7.16 -4.70
CA SER A 132 -2.62 5.90 -5.37
C SER A 132 -3.69 4.82 -5.14
N SER A 133 -4.19 4.23 -6.22
CA SER A 133 -5.09 3.06 -6.17
C SER A 133 -4.46 1.89 -5.41
N LEU A 134 -3.14 1.70 -5.56
CA LEU A 134 -2.40 0.66 -4.85
C LEU A 134 -2.32 0.97 -3.34
N ALA A 135 -2.20 2.24 -2.95
CA ALA A 135 -2.21 2.61 -1.54
C ALA A 135 -3.56 2.33 -0.88
N ILE A 136 -4.66 2.61 -1.58
CA ILE A 136 -6.03 2.33 -1.08
C ILE A 136 -6.25 0.81 -0.95
N ALA A 137 -5.82 0.01 -1.94
CA ALA A 137 -5.89 -1.44 -1.87
C ALA A 137 -5.04 -2.01 -0.71
N ALA A 138 -3.83 -1.47 -0.52
CA ALA A 138 -2.93 -1.86 0.55
C ALA A 138 -3.45 -1.49 1.94
N GLU A 139 -4.09 -0.33 2.08
CA GLU A 139 -4.79 0.09 3.30
C GLU A 139 -5.86 -0.93 3.72
N HIS A 140 -6.61 -1.49 2.76
CA HIS A 140 -7.69 -2.44 3.00
C HIS A 140 -7.25 -3.90 3.03
N ASN A 141 -5.94 -4.16 2.88
CA ASN A 141 -5.38 -5.50 2.75
C ASN A 141 -6.00 -6.32 1.61
N ASP A 142 -6.44 -5.66 0.53
CA ASP A 142 -7.02 -6.34 -0.64
C ASP A 142 -5.90 -6.87 -1.55
N VAL A 143 -5.41 -8.06 -1.19
CA VAL A 143 -4.34 -8.76 -1.89
C VAL A 143 -4.63 -8.96 -3.38
N ASN A 144 -5.88 -9.23 -3.75
CA ASN A 144 -6.23 -9.50 -5.15
C ASN A 144 -6.12 -8.23 -5.97
N LEU A 145 -6.73 -7.14 -5.49
CA LEU A 145 -6.66 -5.85 -6.16
C LEU A 145 -5.21 -5.32 -6.23
N MET A 146 -4.42 -5.51 -5.17
CA MET A 146 -3.01 -5.14 -5.16
C MET A 146 -2.21 -5.86 -6.25
N LYS A 147 -2.37 -7.18 -6.39
CA LYS A 147 -1.69 -7.96 -7.43
C LYS A 147 -2.03 -7.44 -8.82
N ILE A 148 -3.31 -7.23 -9.09
CA ILE A 148 -3.79 -6.72 -10.38
C ILE A 148 -3.19 -5.33 -10.67
N LEU A 149 -3.19 -4.43 -9.69
CA LEU A 149 -2.63 -3.08 -9.84
C LEU A 149 -1.11 -3.12 -10.10
N ILE A 150 -0.37 -3.96 -9.38
CA ILE A 150 1.07 -4.17 -9.58
C ILE A 150 1.34 -4.73 -10.98
N ASP A 151 0.57 -5.73 -11.43
CA ASP A 151 0.69 -6.32 -12.77
C ASP A 151 0.38 -5.31 -13.88
N LYS A 152 -0.48 -4.32 -13.60
CA LYS A 152 -0.77 -3.17 -14.48
C LYS A 152 0.25 -2.02 -14.35
N GLY A 153 1.35 -2.23 -13.64
CA GLY A 153 2.46 -1.29 -13.53
C GLY A 153 2.23 -0.15 -12.53
N ALA A 154 1.36 -0.33 -11.53
CA ALA A 154 1.21 0.65 -10.46
C ALA A 154 2.55 0.90 -9.75
N ASP A 155 2.86 2.17 -9.50
CA ASP A 155 4.07 2.53 -8.79
C ASP A 155 3.93 2.19 -7.29
N VAL A 156 4.67 1.15 -6.86
CA VAL A 156 4.73 0.66 -5.47
C VAL A 156 5.28 1.68 -4.48
N ASN A 157 5.96 2.72 -4.97
CA ASN A 157 6.58 3.77 -4.17
C ASN A 157 5.84 5.11 -4.27
N PHE A 158 4.70 5.15 -4.97
CA PHE A 158 4.01 6.40 -5.25
C PHE A 158 3.66 7.14 -3.94
N LEU A 159 4.12 8.38 -3.81
CA LEU A 159 3.83 9.21 -2.66
C LEU A 159 2.51 9.95 -2.89
N SER A 160 1.43 9.35 -2.41
CA SER A 160 0.08 9.91 -2.46
C SER A 160 -0.01 11.17 -1.62
N SER A 161 -0.83 12.12 -2.05
CA SER A 161 -1.29 13.26 -1.25
C SER A 161 -2.75 13.48 -1.58
N LYS A 162 -3.57 13.79 -0.58
CA LYS A 162 -4.95 14.18 -0.83
C LYS A 162 -5.03 15.69 -0.91
N ARG A 163 -5.70 16.20 -1.95
CA ARG A 163 -5.86 17.63 -2.16
C ARG A 163 -6.40 18.33 -0.91
N GLY A 164 -5.71 19.38 -0.47
CA GLY A 164 -6.07 20.14 0.73
C GLY A 164 -5.64 19.50 2.06
N GLU A 165 -5.05 18.30 2.03
CA GLU A 165 -4.40 17.69 3.18
C GLU A 165 -2.88 17.78 3.02
N ASN A 166 -2.18 18.16 4.10
CA ASN A 166 -0.71 18.15 4.09
C ASN A 166 -0.15 16.73 4.22
N SER A 167 -1.00 15.72 4.41
CA SER A 167 -0.61 14.33 4.55
C SER A 167 -0.14 13.72 3.23
N THR A 168 0.96 12.98 3.31
CA THR A 168 1.50 12.18 2.20
C THR A 168 1.75 10.75 2.67
N TRP A 169 1.58 9.78 1.78
CA TRP A 169 1.82 8.38 2.12
C TRP A 169 2.13 7.51 0.91
N THR A 170 3.00 6.52 1.10
CA THR A 170 3.21 5.43 0.13
C THR A 170 2.23 4.28 0.37
N PRO A 171 2.05 3.35 -0.58
CA PRO A 171 1.28 2.13 -0.34
C PRO A 171 1.76 1.35 0.91
N LEU A 172 3.07 1.31 1.15
CA LEU A 172 3.64 0.65 2.33
C LEU A 172 3.27 1.39 3.63
N MET A 173 3.27 2.72 3.64
CA MET A 173 2.81 3.51 4.80
C MET A 173 1.32 3.26 5.10
N ALA A 174 0.48 3.20 4.06
CA ALA A 174 -0.95 2.92 4.20
C ALA A 174 -1.21 1.51 4.75
N ALA A 175 -0.47 0.50 4.28
CA ALA A 175 -0.55 -0.85 4.83
C ALA A 175 -0.12 -0.90 6.31
N CYS A 176 0.95 -0.19 6.67
CA CYS A 176 1.44 -0.12 8.05
C CYS A 176 0.44 0.54 9.01
N SER A 177 -0.22 1.62 8.59
CA SER A 177 -1.20 2.35 9.41
C SER A 177 -2.41 1.50 9.79
N ARG A 178 -2.81 0.58 8.91
CA ARG A 178 -3.93 -0.36 9.15
C ARG A 178 -3.49 -1.72 9.69
N GLY A 179 -2.19 -1.99 9.77
CA GLY A 179 -1.67 -3.30 10.17
C GLY A 179 -1.96 -4.40 9.14
N ALA A 180 -2.08 -4.05 7.86
CA ALA A 180 -2.37 -4.95 6.74
C ALA A 180 -1.14 -5.81 6.41
N ARG A 181 -0.99 -6.94 7.12
CA ARG A 181 0.23 -7.77 7.08
C ARG A 181 0.51 -8.33 5.69
N GLU A 182 -0.49 -8.92 5.05
CA GLU A 182 -0.36 -9.53 3.73
C GLU A 182 0.01 -8.47 2.67
N ALA A 183 -0.59 -7.28 2.76
CA ALA A 183 -0.21 -6.14 1.92
C ALA A 183 1.26 -5.72 2.15
N ILE A 184 1.72 -5.66 3.40
CA ILE A 184 3.13 -5.37 3.73
C ILE A 184 4.03 -6.44 3.11
N GLU A 185 3.71 -7.72 3.25
CA GLU A 185 4.51 -8.81 2.69
C GLU A 185 4.59 -8.74 1.15
N ILE A 186 3.48 -8.45 0.47
CA ILE A 186 3.46 -8.26 -1.00
C ILE A 186 4.37 -7.09 -1.40
N LEU A 187 4.23 -5.94 -0.74
CA LEU A 187 5.01 -4.75 -1.04
C LEU A 187 6.50 -4.95 -0.75
N LEU A 188 6.86 -5.52 0.40
CA LEU A 188 8.26 -5.82 0.76
C LEU A 188 8.90 -6.83 -0.20
N ASN A 189 8.12 -7.75 -0.77
CA ASN A 189 8.61 -8.73 -1.75
C ASN A 189 8.79 -8.15 -3.16
N HIS A 190 8.16 -7.01 -3.47
CA HIS A 190 8.28 -6.36 -4.77
C HIS A 190 9.72 -5.89 -5.05
N PRO A 191 10.30 -6.13 -6.25
CA PRO A 191 11.71 -5.85 -6.54
C PRO A 191 12.08 -4.36 -6.44
N ASN A 192 11.13 -3.47 -6.72
CA ASN A 192 11.36 -2.03 -6.78
C ASN A 192 11.00 -1.26 -5.50
N ILE A 193 10.55 -1.94 -4.44
CA ILE A 193 10.13 -1.27 -3.20
C ILE A 193 11.28 -0.48 -2.56
N ASP A 194 10.99 0.77 -2.20
CA ASP A 194 11.83 1.59 -1.35
C ASP A 194 11.14 1.78 0.01
N VAL A 195 11.68 1.08 1.02
CA VAL A 195 11.13 1.08 2.39
C VAL A 195 11.45 2.36 3.16
N ASN A 196 12.35 3.21 2.64
CA ASN A 196 12.91 4.37 3.32
C ASN A 196 12.33 5.71 2.88
N ILE A 197 11.31 5.69 2.01
CA ILE A 197 10.55 6.89 1.67
C ILE A 197 9.93 7.48 2.94
N VAL A 198 9.96 8.80 3.04
CA VAL A 198 9.37 9.55 4.14
C VAL A 198 8.21 10.41 3.66
N ASP A 199 7.21 10.59 4.53
CA ASP A 199 6.14 11.55 4.30
C ASP A 199 6.63 13.00 4.53
N HIS A 200 5.72 13.96 4.35
CA HIS A 200 5.90 15.38 4.66
C HIS A 200 6.34 15.66 6.11
N ASN A 201 5.95 14.81 7.06
CA ASN A 201 6.40 14.89 8.46
C ASN A 201 7.76 14.22 8.69
N ARG A 202 8.44 13.79 7.62
CA ARG A 202 9.69 13.03 7.66
C ARG A 202 9.57 11.70 8.42
N LYS A 203 8.41 11.05 8.34
CA LYS A 203 8.13 9.73 8.90
C LYS A 203 8.18 8.68 7.79
N ASN A 204 8.97 7.62 7.94
CA ASN A 204 8.88 6.44 7.08
C ASN A 204 7.80 5.46 7.58
N CYS A 205 7.60 4.35 6.86
CA CYS A 205 6.49 3.43 7.12
C CYS A 205 6.44 2.85 8.54
N ILE A 206 7.58 2.63 9.20
CA ILE A 206 7.63 2.09 10.57
C ILE A 206 7.03 3.03 11.63
N PHE A 207 7.02 4.36 11.40
CA PHE A 207 6.32 5.30 12.29
C PHE A 207 4.80 5.11 12.29
N PHE A 208 4.25 4.54 11.22
CA PHE A 208 2.82 4.33 11.08
C PHE A 208 2.39 2.94 11.52
N ASN A 209 3.31 2.05 11.89
CA ASN A 209 2.98 0.72 12.35
C ASN A 209 2.09 0.81 13.61
N ASN A 210 0.88 0.26 13.53
CA ASN A 210 -0.22 0.52 14.45
C ASN A 210 0.17 0.27 15.93
N ILE A 211 0.39 1.34 16.68
CA ILE A 211 0.79 1.32 18.10
C ILE A 211 -0.39 0.87 18.99
N SER A 212 -1.62 0.98 18.50
CA SER A 212 -2.84 0.74 19.28
C SER A 212 -3.17 -0.74 19.49
N LEU A 213 -2.51 -1.67 18.76
CA LEU A 213 -2.76 -3.12 18.86
C LEU A 213 -1.44 -3.92 18.93
N PRO A 214 -0.89 -4.13 20.14
CA PRO A 214 0.37 -4.86 20.35
C PRO A 214 0.40 -6.29 19.80
N SER A 215 -0.76 -6.94 19.64
CA SER A 215 -0.87 -8.29 19.05
C SER A 215 -0.79 -8.31 17.51
N LYS A 216 -0.72 -7.15 16.85
CA LYS A 216 -0.69 -6.98 15.39
C LYS A 216 0.50 -6.12 14.91
N THR A 217 1.58 -6.04 15.68
CA THR A 217 2.74 -5.24 15.28
C THR A 217 3.51 -5.92 14.14
N ASN A 218 3.59 -5.27 12.97
CA ASN A 218 4.40 -5.75 11.84
C ASN A 218 5.87 -5.28 11.94
N HIS A 219 6.35 -5.00 13.17
CA HIS A 219 7.71 -4.52 13.42
C HIS A 219 8.73 -5.58 12.97
N ASP A 220 8.42 -6.86 13.17
CA ASP A 220 9.24 -7.97 12.73
C ASP A 220 9.51 -7.93 11.22
N LEU A 221 8.50 -7.68 10.39
CA LEU A 221 8.65 -7.61 8.93
C LEU A 221 9.49 -6.40 8.52
N LEU A 222 9.18 -5.22 9.05
CA LEU A 222 9.81 -3.96 8.64
C LEU A 222 11.27 -3.86 9.10
N LEU A 223 11.56 -4.27 10.33
CA LEU A 223 12.92 -4.22 10.88
C LEU A 223 13.86 -5.17 10.12
N ASN A 224 13.35 -6.31 9.67
CA ASN A 224 14.12 -7.22 8.81
C ASN A 224 14.30 -6.71 7.37
N ALA A 225 13.54 -5.69 6.95
CA ALA A 225 13.55 -5.13 5.60
C ALA A 225 14.61 -4.03 5.39
N ASN A 226 15.63 -3.94 6.25
CA ASN A 226 16.68 -2.91 6.20
C ASN A 226 16.11 -1.47 6.20
N ILE A 227 15.07 -1.27 7.00
CA ILE A 227 14.45 0.04 7.16
C ILE A 227 15.32 0.95 8.02
N ASN A 228 15.40 2.22 7.64
CA ASN A 228 16.15 3.23 8.37
C ASN A 228 15.37 3.65 9.62
N ILE A 229 15.88 3.26 10.78
CA ILE A 229 15.33 3.60 12.10
C ILE A 229 15.91 4.90 12.69
N ASP A 230 16.91 5.50 12.05
CA ASP A 230 17.58 6.73 12.50
C ASP A 230 16.88 8.01 11.98
N ILE A 231 15.76 7.87 11.26
CA ILE A 231 15.03 9.01 10.70
C ILE A 231 14.40 9.85 11.82
N ARG A 232 14.45 11.17 11.64
CA ARG A 232 13.77 12.15 12.49
C ARG A 232 12.59 12.76 11.78
N ASN A 233 11.48 12.83 12.49
CA ASN A 233 10.33 13.57 12.03
C ASN A 233 10.61 15.09 12.01
N ILE A 234 9.64 15.88 11.55
CA ILE A 234 9.74 17.37 11.52
C ILE A 234 9.95 18.00 12.90
N HIS A 235 9.63 17.31 14.00
CA HIS A 235 9.89 17.77 15.37
C HIS A 235 11.29 17.37 15.89
N GLY A 236 12.13 16.76 15.04
CA GLY A 236 13.49 16.34 15.40
C GLY A 236 13.55 15.07 16.25
N LYS A 237 12.43 14.35 16.37
CA LYS A 237 12.26 13.19 17.27
C LYS A 237 12.46 11.87 16.53
N LEU A 238 13.15 10.92 17.18
CA LEU A 238 13.38 9.56 16.67
C LEU A 238 12.17 8.65 16.86
N LEU A 239 12.11 7.53 16.12
CA LEU A 239 11.05 6.53 16.27
C LEU A 239 10.95 5.99 17.71
N ILE A 240 12.09 5.66 18.31
CA ILE A 240 12.21 5.10 19.66
C ILE A 240 11.63 6.02 20.75
N GLU A 241 11.59 7.33 20.50
CA GLU A 241 11.04 8.32 21.44
C GLU A 241 9.50 8.33 21.46
N PHE A 242 8.84 7.85 20.41
CA PHE A 242 7.37 7.75 20.35
C PHE A 242 6.85 6.34 20.52
N SER A 243 7.57 5.35 19.98
CA SER A 243 7.15 3.95 19.95
C SER A 243 8.28 3.03 20.42
N PRO A 244 8.64 3.09 21.72
CA PRO A 244 9.60 2.17 22.30
C PRO A 244 9.00 0.76 22.35
N SER A 245 9.37 -0.10 21.41
CA SER A 245 8.94 -1.50 21.37
C SER A 245 10.11 -2.45 21.62
N PHE A 246 9.84 -3.61 22.23
CA PHE A 246 10.85 -4.64 22.45
C PHE A 246 11.55 -5.05 21.14
N ASP A 247 10.80 -5.14 20.05
CA ASP A 247 11.33 -5.46 18.72
C ASP A 247 12.29 -4.38 18.21
N LEU A 248 11.96 -3.10 18.38
CA LEU A 248 12.84 -2.00 17.99
C LEU A 248 14.13 -2.00 18.83
N PHE A 249 14.03 -2.21 20.14
CA PHE A 249 15.19 -2.29 21.02
C PHE A 249 16.11 -3.47 20.67
N THR A 250 15.54 -4.67 20.48
CA THR A 250 16.32 -5.87 20.10
C THR A 250 16.94 -5.70 18.71
N HIS A 251 16.23 -5.10 17.76
CA HIS A 251 16.80 -4.79 16.46
C HIS A 251 17.98 -3.80 16.55
N ILE A 252 17.87 -2.72 17.33
CA ILE A 252 18.99 -1.79 17.58
C ILE A 252 20.21 -2.53 18.15
N VAL A 253 20.00 -3.44 19.13
CA VAL A 253 21.08 -4.27 19.68
C VAL A 253 21.71 -5.16 18.61
N ALA A 254 20.91 -5.81 17.78
CA ALA A 254 21.40 -6.67 16.71
C ALA A 254 22.24 -5.87 15.69
N LEU A 255 21.77 -4.69 15.26
CA LEU A 255 22.52 -3.82 14.35
C LEU A 255 23.87 -3.39 14.96
N MET A 256 23.88 -2.93 16.21
CA MET A 256 25.09 -2.53 16.93
C MET A 256 26.10 -3.69 17.02
N VAL A 257 25.65 -4.87 17.44
CA VAL A 257 26.51 -6.04 17.61
C VAL A 257 27.06 -6.54 16.28
N ALA A 258 26.29 -6.45 15.20
CA ALA A 258 26.73 -6.77 13.83
C ALA A 258 27.69 -5.74 13.23
N GLY A 259 27.92 -4.60 13.90
CA GLY A 259 28.70 -3.49 13.35
C GLY A 259 28.05 -2.89 12.11
N LEU A 260 26.71 -2.88 12.08
CA LEU A 260 25.90 -2.12 11.15
C LEU A 260 25.68 -0.72 11.73
N ASN A 261 25.49 0.27 10.85
CA ASN A 261 25.40 1.67 11.27
C ASN A 261 24.11 1.91 12.06
N VAL A 262 24.25 2.50 13.25
CA VAL A 262 23.15 2.99 14.11
C VAL A 262 23.60 4.33 14.65
N SER A 263 22.75 5.35 14.56
CA SER A 263 23.11 6.69 15.04
C SER A 263 23.37 6.72 16.56
N GLU A 264 24.34 7.53 17.00
CA GLU A 264 24.67 7.73 18.42
C GLU A 264 23.43 8.10 19.24
N ARG A 265 22.52 8.89 18.68
CA ARG A 265 21.29 9.28 19.38
C ARG A 265 20.33 8.12 19.62
N ASN A 266 20.24 7.16 18.71
CA ASN A 266 19.48 5.93 18.96
C ASN A 266 20.14 5.10 20.07
N ILE A 267 21.48 5.13 20.18
CA ILE A 267 22.23 4.50 21.27
C ILE A 267 21.99 5.23 22.61
N GLU A 268 21.95 6.56 22.60
CA GLU A 268 21.67 7.38 23.80
C GLU A 268 20.22 7.20 24.29
N ALA A 269 19.26 7.17 23.36
CA ALA A 269 17.85 6.89 23.67
C ALA A 269 17.62 5.44 24.11
N PHE A 270 18.55 4.54 23.79
CA PHE A 270 18.52 3.14 24.19
C PHE A 270 18.92 2.97 25.66
N GLY A 271 17.97 2.56 26.50
CA GLY A 271 18.20 2.24 27.92
C GLY A 271 19.02 0.95 28.11
N GLY A 272 20.34 1.05 27.98
CA GLY A 272 21.24 -0.07 27.69
C GLY A 272 21.34 -1.25 28.66
N ARG A 273 20.80 -1.16 29.88
CA ARG A 273 20.96 -2.24 30.88
C ARG A 273 20.07 -3.46 30.63
N ARG A 274 18.98 -3.32 29.85
CA ARG A 274 17.91 -4.33 29.77
C ARG A 274 18.17 -5.49 28.80
N TYR A 275 19.23 -5.44 27.97
CA TYR A 275 19.40 -6.37 26.84
C TYR A 275 20.73 -7.14 26.82
N LYS A 276 21.48 -7.18 27.91
CA LYS A 276 22.78 -7.91 27.99
C LYS A 276 22.68 -9.39 27.56
N LYS A 277 21.62 -10.09 27.98
CA LYS A 277 21.38 -11.49 27.59
C LYS A 277 21.20 -11.62 26.07
N PHE A 278 20.41 -10.74 25.46
CA PHE A 278 20.19 -10.74 24.01
C PHE A 278 21.46 -10.32 23.24
N GLN A 279 22.24 -9.38 23.77
CA GLN A 279 23.55 -9.02 23.23
C GLN A 279 24.51 -10.21 23.18
N ALA A 280 24.55 -11.04 24.22
CA ALA A 280 25.35 -12.26 24.23
C ALA A 280 24.89 -13.27 23.16
N GLN A 281 23.57 -13.43 22.98
CA GLN A 281 23.02 -14.26 21.90
C GLN A 281 23.42 -13.73 20.52
N CYS A 282 23.34 -12.42 20.32
CA CYS A 282 23.79 -11.76 19.09
C CYS A 282 25.27 -12.04 18.79
N LEU A 283 26.15 -11.97 19.79
CA LEU A 283 27.58 -12.25 19.64
C LEU A 283 27.84 -13.71 19.26
N GLN A 284 27.15 -14.65 19.91
CA GLN A 284 27.26 -16.08 19.59
C GLN A 284 26.85 -16.36 18.14
N GLU A 285 25.74 -15.79 17.68
CA GLU A 285 25.27 -15.97 16.31
C GLU A 285 26.19 -15.31 15.29
N ILE A 286 26.83 -14.18 15.62
CA ILE A 286 27.86 -13.57 14.76
C ILE A 286 29.07 -14.48 14.54
N GLU A 287 29.55 -15.17 15.57
CA GLU A 287 30.65 -16.12 15.41
C GLU A 287 30.25 -17.30 14.51
N LEU A 288 29.00 -17.74 14.59
CA LEU A 288 28.44 -18.73 13.66
C LEU A 288 28.34 -18.18 12.23
N LEU A 289 27.93 -16.92 12.06
CA LEU A 289 27.87 -16.25 10.75
C LEU A 289 29.25 -16.06 10.12
N LYS A 290 30.30 -15.83 10.92
CA LYS A 290 31.68 -15.68 10.46
C LYS A 290 32.27 -17.02 10.01
N SER A 291 31.99 -18.09 10.75
CA SER A 291 32.48 -19.44 10.47
C SER A 291 31.71 -20.15 9.35
N THR A 292 30.44 -19.82 9.14
CA THR A 292 29.64 -20.33 8.02
C THR A 292 30.13 -19.73 6.70
N LYS A 293 30.89 -20.52 5.93
CA LYS A 293 31.25 -20.23 4.54
C LYS A 293 30.21 -20.84 3.59
N GLU A 294 29.85 -20.10 2.56
CA GLU A 294 28.77 -20.43 1.62
C GLU A 294 29.31 -20.83 0.24
N LEU A 295 28.59 -21.75 -0.43
CA LEU A 295 29.08 -22.65 -1.48
C LEU A 295 29.60 -22.01 -2.78
N MET A 296 29.31 -20.74 -3.08
CA MET A 296 29.66 -20.16 -4.40
C MET A 296 30.34 -18.80 -4.38
N THR A 297 30.53 -18.23 -3.21
CA THR A 297 31.32 -17.01 -3.00
C THR A 297 32.21 -17.29 -1.81
N ASN A 298 33.51 -16.98 -1.84
CA ASN A 298 34.42 -17.12 -0.69
C ASN A 298 34.06 -16.19 0.50
N TRP A 299 32.79 -15.85 0.67
CA TRP A 299 32.23 -14.91 1.62
C TRP A 299 31.48 -15.68 2.71
N SER A 300 31.67 -15.21 3.95
CA SER A 300 30.86 -15.66 5.06
C SER A 300 29.50 -14.97 5.06
N CYS A 301 28.49 -15.59 5.70
CA CYS A 301 27.20 -14.96 5.92
C CYS A 301 27.33 -13.59 6.62
N PHE A 302 28.31 -13.46 7.53
CA PHE A 302 28.63 -12.19 8.19
C PHE A 302 29.04 -11.09 7.20
N ARG A 303 29.84 -11.44 6.18
CA ARG A 303 30.27 -10.47 5.15
C ARG A 303 29.10 -10.06 4.26
N ILE A 304 28.21 -10.99 3.94
CA ILE A 304 26.98 -10.71 3.16
C ILE A 304 26.07 -9.76 3.96
N LEU A 305 25.84 -10.04 5.23
CA LEU A 305 25.02 -9.22 6.13
C LEU A 305 25.44 -7.75 6.12
N ARG A 306 26.75 -7.49 6.14
CA ARG A 306 27.33 -6.14 6.22
C ARG A 306 27.52 -5.44 4.87
N THR A 307 27.24 -6.12 3.76
CA THR A 307 27.45 -5.56 2.43
C THR A 307 26.15 -5.04 1.85
N SER A 308 26.19 -3.87 1.23
CA SER A 308 24.99 -3.28 0.62
C SER A 308 24.47 -4.15 -0.53
N GLN A 309 23.15 -4.15 -0.72
CA GLN A 309 22.48 -4.85 -1.82
C GLN A 309 23.08 -4.50 -3.20
N HIS A 310 23.56 -3.28 -3.39
CA HIS A 310 24.16 -2.81 -4.65
C HIS A 310 25.49 -3.52 -4.94
N LEU A 311 26.37 -3.61 -3.92
CA LEU A 311 27.66 -4.28 -4.04
C LEU A 311 27.49 -5.79 -4.18
N LEU A 312 26.54 -6.38 -3.43
CA LEU A 312 26.18 -7.78 -3.57
C LEU A 312 25.68 -8.09 -4.98
N ALA A 313 24.72 -7.32 -5.51
CA ALA A 313 24.17 -7.51 -6.85
C ALA A 313 25.26 -7.47 -7.94
N ARG A 314 26.20 -6.51 -7.86
CA ARG A 314 27.33 -6.40 -8.80
C ARG A 314 28.25 -7.61 -8.74
N ARG A 315 28.54 -8.13 -7.54
CA ARG A 315 29.39 -9.32 -7.35
C ARG A 315 28.69 -10.59 -7.83
N PHE A 316 27.41 -10.71 -7.50
CA PHE A 316 26.56 -11.84 -7.86
C PHE A 316 26.25 -11.90 -9.36
N LYS A 317 26.44 -10.79 -10.08
CA LYS A 317 26.07 -10.61 -11.49
C LYS A 317 26.44 -11.80 -12.37
N ASN A 318 27.67 -12.30 -12.27
CA ASN A 318 28.17 -13.36 -13.15
C ASN A 318 28.20 -14.75 -12.51
N LEU A 319 27.69 -14.89 -11.29
CA LEU A 319 27.63 -16.18 -10.59
C LEU A 319 26.29 -16.86 -10.84
N GLN A 320 26.25 -18.18 -10.89
CA GLN A 320 25.02 -18.91 -10.63
C GLN A 320 24.84 -18.93 -9.12
N ILE A 321 23.64 -18.61 -8.61
CA ILE A 321 23.36 -18.55 -7.17
C ILE A 321 22.00 -19.19 -6.93
N PRO A 322 21.86 -20.14 -5.98
CA PRO A 322 20.57 -20.74 -5.67
C PRO A 322 19.63 -19.71 -5.04
N GLU A 323 18.41 -19.61 -5.56
CA GLU A 323 17.44 -18.61 -5.08
C GLU A 323 16.92 -18.92 -3.66
N HIS A 324 16.90 -20.20 -3.27
CA HIS A 324 16.40 -20.67 -1.98
C HIS A 324 17.38 -20.47 -0.82
N GLN A 325 18.63 -20.07 -1.07
CA GLN A 325 19.66 -19.96 -0.02
C GLN A 325 19.25 -19.03 1.13
N GLY A 326 18.53 -17.94 0.81
CA GLY A 326 18.03 -17.01 1.82
C GLY A 326 17.02 -17.64 2.79
N GLU A 327 16.21 -18.59 2.33
CA GLU A 327 15.24 -19.28 3.19
C GLU A 327 15.92 -20.21 4.19
N GLU A 328 16.99 -20.88 3.76
CA GLU A 328 17.81 -21.71 4.63
C GLU A 328 18.45 -20.87 5.74
N TRP A 329 18.98 -19.70 5.40
CA TRP A 329 19.53 -18.76 6.38
C TRP A 329 18.50 -18.25 7.36
N SER A 330 17.30 -17.94 6.89
CA SER A 330 16.19 -17.50 7.75
C SER A 330 15.83 -18.54 8.81
N LYS A 331 15.98 -19.83 8.47
CA LYS A 331 15.76 -20.96 9.40
C LYS A 331 16.97 -21.21 10.31
N LYS A 332 18.18 -21.06 9.77
CA LYS A 332 19.45 -21.37 10.45
C LYS A 332 19.86 -20.32 11.49
N PHE A 333 19.54 -19.05 11.24
CA PHE A 333 20.01 -17.90 12.02
C PHE A 333 18.82 -17.17 12.66
N PRO A 334 18.50 -17.44 13.94
CA PRO A 334 17.30 -16.90 14.59
C PRO A 334 17.24 -15.37 14.67
N ILE A 335 18.38 -14.69 14.84
CA ILE A 335 18.45 -13.24 15.00
C ILE A 335 18.67 -12.55 13.64
N TYR A 336 19.66 -13.01 12.88
CA TYR A 336 20.10 -12.31 11.68
C TYR A 336 19.58 -12.92 10.38
N GLY A 337 19.02 -14.12 10.42
CA GLY A 337 18.66 -14.89 9.22
C GLY A 337 17.67 -14.17 8.32
N LYS A 338 16.61 -13.58 8.90
CA LYS A 338 15.60 -12.84 8.14
C LYS A 338 16.18 -11.59 7.45
N MET A 339 16.98 -10.80 8.17
CA MET A 339 17.66 -9.62 7.61
C MET A 339 18.66 -10.01 6.51
N LEU A 340 19.41 -11.08 6.73
CA LEU A 340 20.35 -11.65 5.75
C LEU A 340 19.61 -12.10 4.48
N ALA A 341 18.53 -12.86 4.65
CA ALA A 341 17.71 -13.36 3.56
C ALA A 341 17.06 -12.23 2.75
N PHE A 342 16.56 -11.19 3.43
CA PHE A 342 16.00 -10.02 2.77
C PHE A 342 17.04 -9.31 1.91
N ASN A 343 18.20 -8.96 2.48
CA ASN A 343 19.28 -8.28 1.75
C ASN A 343 19.76 -9.12 0.55
N PHE A 344 19.89 -10.43 0.75
CA PHE A 344 20.28 -11.36 -0.31
C PHE A 344 19.25 -11.45 -1.44
N LYS A 345 17.96 -11.59 -1.10
CA LYS A 345 16.86 -11.60 -2.08
C LYS A 345 16.85 -10.32 -2.90
N LYS A 346 16.99 -9.15 -2.25
CA LYS A 346 17.07 -7.85 -2.94
C LYS A 346 18.30 -7.75 -3.86
N ALA A 347 19.45 -8.26 -3.42
CA ALA A 347 20.64 -8.32 -4.24
C ALA A 347 20.47 -9.23 -5.48
N LEU A 348 19.81 -10.38 -5.36
CA LEU A 348 19.49 -11.26 -6.48
C LEU A 348 18.51 -10.60 -7.46
N GLN A 349 17.44 -9.98 -6.96
CA GLN A 349 16.49 -9.23 -7.79
C GLN A 349 17.20 -8.11 -8.56
N ARG A 350 18.03 -7.31 -7.88
CA ARG A 350 18.82 -6.25 -8.52
C ARG A 350 19.83 -6.80 -9.51
N LYS A 351 20.45 -7.95 -9.24
CA LYS A 351 21.34 -8.62 -10.21
C LYS A 351 20.64 -8.89 -11.54
N ILE A 352 19.39 -9.38 -11.50
CA ILE A 352 18.61 -9.67 -12.72
C ILE A 352 18.36 -8.37 -13.49
N LEU A 353 17.98 -7.29 -12.80
CA LEU A 353 17.85 -5.95 -13.38
C LEU A 353 19.15 -5.50 -14.05
N LEU A 354 20.28 -5.57 -13.35
CA LEU A 354 21.60 -5.16 -13.90
C LEU A 354 22.01 -5.95 -15.15
N LYS A 355 21.61 -7.22 -15.27
CA LYS A 355 21.87 -8.01 -16.49
C LYS A 355 21.02 -7.52 -17.67
N LYS A 356 19.73 -7.23 -17.44
CA LYS A 356 18.86 -6.70 -18.49
C LYS A 356 19.31 -5.30 -18.92
N THR A 357 19.67 -4.45 -17.95
CA THR A 357 20.18 -3.11 -18.24
C THR A 357 21.49 -3.14 -19.02
N ASP A 358 22.39 -4.09 -18.73
CA ASP A 358 23.62 -4.27 -19.53
C ASP A 358 23.31 -4.54 -21.00
N GLN A 359 22.29 -5.34 -21.31
CA GLN A 359 21.91 -5.63 -22.71
C GLN A 359 21.49 -4.34 -23.41
N VAL A 360 20.57 -3.57 -22.80
CA VAL A 360 20.09 -2.30 -23.35
C VAL A 360 21.21 -1.27 -23.47
N LEU A 361 22.01 -1.08 -22.42
CA LEU A 361 23.11 -0.14 -22.43
C LEU A 361 24.24 -0.59 -23.37
N PHE A 362 24.43 -1.89 -23.60
CA PHE A 362 25.38 -2.40 -24.58
C PHE A 362 25.08 -1.88 -25.98
N ASP A 363 23.80 -1.92 -26.34
CA ASP A 363 23.32 -1.48 -27.65
C ASP A 363 23.36 0.05 -27.80
N ILE A 364 23.09 0.81 -26.74
CA ILE A 364 22.98 2.28 -26.80
C ILE A 364 24.33 2.98 -26.53
N LEU A 365 25.04 2.58 -25.47
CA LEU A 365 26.10 3.39 -24.84
C LEU A 365 27.44 2.67 -24.64
N TYR A 366 27.46 1.35 -24.44
CA TYR A 366 28.65 0.65 -23.90
C TYR A 366 29.83 0.63 -24.86
N ARG A 367 29.61 0.69 -26.18
CA ARG A 367 30.70 0.87 -27.16
C ARG A 367 31.32 2.28 -27.10
N LYS A 368 30.69 3.23 -26.42
CA LYS A 368 31.09 4.64 -26.35
C LYS A 368 31.48 5.12 -24.96
N LEU A 369 31.16 4.38 -23.89
CA LEU A 369 31.40 4.79 -22.50
C LEU A 369 32.30 3.79 -21.74
N PRO A 370 33.21 4.28 -20.88
CA PRO A 370 34.03 3.41 -20.03
C PRO A 370 33.20 2.55 -19.08
N ALA A 371 33.64 1.32 -18.82
CA ALA A 371 32.98 0.42 -17.87
C ALA A 371 32.89 0.98 -16.44
N THR A 372 33.82 1.86 -16.03
CA THR A 372 33.77 2.56 -14.74
C THR A 372 32.56 3.48 -14.65
N PHE A 373 32.29 4.29 -15.68
CA PHE A 373 31.14 5.19 -15.74
C PHE A 373 29.81 4.44 -15.63
N ILE A 374 29.68 3.30 -16.31
CA ILE A 374 28.46 2.47 -16.26
C ILE A 374 28.27 1.89 -14.85
N ASN A 375 29.36 1.51 -14.17
CA ASN A 375 29.27 1.06 -12.78
C ASN A 375 28.83 2.18 -11.83
N ASP A 376 29.27 3.42 -12.06
CA ASP A 376 28.85 4.57 -11.26
C ASP A 376 27.37 4.88 -11.50
N LEU A 377 26.92 4.83 -12.76
CA LEU A 377 25.51 4.98 -13.12
C LEU A 377 24.63 3.95 -12.39
N TYR A 378 25.06 2.68 -12.34
CA TYR A 378 24.40 1.64 -11.56
C TYR A 378 24.46 1.84 -10.06
N HIS A 379 25.40 2.62 -9.53
CA HIS A 379 25.41 2.96 -8.11
C HIS A 379 24.29 3.95 -7.77
N TYR A 380 24.05 4.93 -8.65
CA TYR A 380 23.07 6.00 -8.42
C TYR A 380 21.63 5.66 -8.81
N MET A 381 21.40 4.70 -9.72
CA MET A 381 20.04 4.35 -10.14
C MET A 381 19.33 3.43 -9.15
N SER A 382 18.11 3.79 -8.75
CA SER A 382 17.20 2.92 -8.00
C SER A 382 16.78 1.70 -8.84
N ASN A 383 16.27 0.63 -8.19
CA ASN A 383 15.71 -0.50 -8.92
C ASN A 383 14.57 -0.07 -9.86
N TYR A 384 13.74 0.88 -9.42
CA TYR A 384 12.68 1.48 -10.24
C TYR A 384 13.24 2.15 -11.51
N ASN A 385 14.26 3.01 -11.37
CA ASN A 385 14.87 3.68 -12.52
C ASN A 385 15.53 2.68 -13.49
N LEU A 386 16.17 1.63 -12.95
CA LEU A 386 16.73 0.56 -13.76
C LEU A 386 15.66 -0.24 -14.51
N SER A 387 14.51 -0.54 -13.87
CA SER A 387 13.42 -1.23 -14.55
C SER A 387 12.83 -0.39 -15.69
N LYS A 388 12.67 0.92 -15.47
CA LYS A 388 12.16 1.84 -16.50
C LYS A 388 13.10 2.05 -17.69
N LEU A 389 14.40 1.84 -17.49
CA LEU A 389 15.38 1.88 -18.58
C LEU A 389 15.34 0.61 -19.45
N VAL A 390 14.81 -0.48 -18.92
CA VAL A 390 14.75 -1.80 -19.57
C VAL A 390 13.42 -2.04 -20.28
N GLU A 391 12.35 -1.38 -19.83
CA GLU A 391 11.05 -1.26 -20.53
C GLU A 391 11.18 -0.36 -21.76
#